data_AF-A0A836RHT2-F1
#
_entry.id   AF-A0A836RHT2-F1
#
_cell.length_a   1.000
_cell.length_b   1.000
_cell.length_c   1.000
_cell.angle_alpha   90.00
_cell.angle_beta   90.00
_cell.angle_gamma   90.00
#
_symmetry.space_group_name_H-M   'P 1'
#
loop_
_entity.id
_entity.type
_entity.pdbx_description
1 polymer ?
#
loop_
_entity_poly.entity_id
_entity_poly.type
_entity_poly.pdbx_seq_one_letter_code
_entity_poly.pdbx_strand_id
1 'polypeptide(L)'
;GEQRFQEGQWQSAQALFEEAESVDKSSALVAYRLAQCLDRQKQWDDAWAAYTRARDLDGCRLRAPSTFSHIVQQVAEAHSEPSIYFFDTAADLKERLGPEPLGHNVFLEHVHYNLDGHWQLALSLARFVQTTIRKRSWSAERVPSLRERNELLGATTQDDLFAHSMALEVLQKRPLKDAVDVQRQVQFLTARIRELYASLSPADQQVFADLPMSRMDADLLGNLAWQYERRGDPQEAIRWWRRRVRRRPWSPETHWQLARALAAQGNADEAGRELQTALELAPRIAEATLPPWAQRLLGATQAARRKKSS
;
A
#
# COMPACT_ATOMS: atom_id res chain seq x y z
N GLY A 1 -19.74 -22.08 -20.95
CA GLY A 1 -19.45 -21.20 -19.79
C GLY A 1 -19.03 -19.82 -20.22
N GLU A 2 -17.84 -19.66 -20.82
CA GLU A 2 -17.17 -18.36 -21.01
C GLU A 2 -18.01 -17.29 -21.72
N GLN A 3 -18.64 -17.63 -22.85
CA GLN A 3 -19.49 -16.68 -23.57
C GLN A 3 -20.64 -16.15 -22.67
N ARG A 4 -21.32 -17.04 -21.94
CA ARG A 4 -22.41 -16.68 -21.03
C ARG A 4 -21.92 -15.83 -19.86
N PHE A 5 -20.73 -16.12 -19.38
CA PHE A 5 -20.07 -15.32 -18.34
C PHE A 5 -19.77 -13.89 -18.83
N GLN A 6 -19.30 -13.74 -20.07
CA GLN A 6 -19.03 -12.42 -20.66
C GLN A 6 -20.33 -11.63 -20.91
N GLU A 7 -21.41 -12.31 -21.25
CA GLU A 7 -22.76 -11.72 -21.42
C GLU A 7 -23.46 -11.41 -20.08
N GLY A 8 -22.84 -11.70 -18.94
CA GLY A 8 -23.42 -11.47 -17.61
C GLY A 8 -24.53 -12.44 -17.21
N GLN A 9 -24.66 -13.57 -17.91
CA GLN A 9 -25.64 -14.63 -17.63
C GLN A 9 -25.06 -15.61 -16.60
N TRP A 10 -24.89 -15.16 -15.36
CA TRP A 10 -24.12 -15.87 -14.32
C TRP A 10 -24.67 -17.26 -13.98
N GLN A 11 -26.00 -17.40 -13.84
CA GLN A 11 -26.66 -18.68 -13.55
C GLN A 11 -26.40 -19.70 -14.66
N SER A 12 -26.62 -19.28 -15.92
CA SER A 12 -26.40 -20.13 -17.10
C SER A 12 -24.93 -20.48 -17.28
N ALA A 13 -24.03 -19.53 -16.99
CA ALA A 13 -22.59 -19.76 -17.03
C ALA A 13 -22.15 -20.77 -15.97
N GLN A 14 -22.65 -20.62 -14.73
CA GLN A 14 -22.42 -21.55 -13.62
C GLN A 14 -22.80 -22.97 -14.00
N ALA A 15 -24.03 -23.22 -14.47
CA ALA A 15 -24.47 -24.56 -14.84
C ALA A 15 -23.55 -25.22 -15.88
N LEU A 16 -23.08 -24.46 -16.87
CA LEU A 16 -22.13 -24.95 -17.88
C LEU A 16 -20.73 -25.22 -17.31
N PHE A 17 -20.30 -24.45 -16.30
CA PHE A 17 -19.01 -24.69 -15.62
C PHE A 17 -19.08 -25.87 -14.65
N GLU A 18 -20.23 -26.10 -13.99
CA GLU A 18 -20.48 -27.30 -13.18
C GLU A 18 -20.49 -28.57 -14.04
N GLU A 19 -21.13 -28.51 -15.23
CA GLU A 19 -21.06 -29.59 -16.21
C GLU A 19 -19.61 -29.86 -16.64
N ALA A 20 -18.84 -28.82 -16.94
CA ALA A 20 -17.43 -28.95 -17.29
C ALA A 20 -16.59 -29.54 -16.14
N GLU A 21 -16.84 -29.13 -14.89
CA GLU A 21 -16.17 -29.67 -13.70
C GLU A 21 -16.49 -31.16 -13.51
N SER A 22 -17.70 -31.59 -13.86
CA SER A 22 -18.09 -33.02 -13.79
C SER A 22 -17.25 -33.90 -14.73
N VAL A 23 -16.75 -33.33 -15.83
CA VAL A 23 -15.88 -34.00 -16.81
C VAL A 23 -14.41 -33.91 -16.41
N ASP A 24 -13.94 -32.72 -16.02
CA ASP A 24 -12.57 -32.49 -15.55
C ASP A 24 -12.53 -31.72 -14.22
N LYS A 25 -12.36 -32.47 -13.13
CA LYS A 25 -12.27 -31.93 -11.77
C LYS A 25 -10.91 -31.30 -11.45
N SER A 26 -9.94 -31.40 -12.35
CA SER A 26 -8.57 -30.89 -12.13
C SER A 26 -8.34 -29.50 -12.72
N SER A 27 -9.31 -28.97 -13.47
CA SER A 27 -9.18 -27.65 -14.11
C SER A 27 -9.33 -26.50 -13.12
N ALA A 28 -8.20 -25.89 -12.76
CA ALA A 28 -8.16 -24.67 -11.96
C ALA A 28 -8.96 -23.53 -12.59
N LEU A 29 -8.97 -23.43 -13.92
CA LEU A 29 -9.70 -22.39 -14.65
C LEU A 29 -11.22 -22.57 -14.53
N VAL A 30 -11.72 -23.81 -14.63
CA VAL A 30 -13.15 -24.09 -14.45
C VAL A 30 -13.58 -23.76 -13.03
N ALA A 31 -12.82 -24.20 -12.02
CA ALA A 31 -13.09 -23.86 -10.63
C ALA A 31 -13.08 -22.33 -10.39
N TYR A 32 -12.13 -21.61 -11.00
CA TYR A 32 -12.04 -20.14 -10.90
C TYR A 32 -13.26 -19.45 -11.53
N ARG A 33 -13.70 -19.91 -12.70
CA ARG A 33 -14.88 -19.37 -13.38
C ARG A 33 -16.18 -19.67 -12.62
N LEU A 34 -16.30 -20.86 -12.04
CA LEU A 34 -17.42 -21.21 -11.16
C LEU A 34 -17.46 -20.29 -9.94
N ALA A 35 -16.31 -20.07 -9.29
CA ALA A 35 -16.19 -19.16 -8.16
C ALA A 35 -16.65 -17.74 -8.51
N GLN A 36 -16.24 -17.22 -9.66
CA GLN A 36 -16.68 -15.90 -10.13
C GLN A 36 -18.17 -15.84 -10.43
N CYS A 37 -18.79 -16.91 -10.95
CA CYS A 37 -20.25 -16.94 -11.16
C CYS A 37 -20.99 -16.89 -9.82
N LEU A 38 -20.55 -17.65 -8.83
CA LEU A 38 -21.11 -17.69 -7.47
C LEU A 38 -20.96 -16.33 -6.77
N ASP A 39 -19.78 -15.72 -6.89
CA ASP A 39 -19.45 -14.40 -6.35
C ASP A 39 -20.37 -13.31 -6.91
N ARG A 40 -20.59 -13.28 -8.23
CA ARG A 40 -21.53 -12.34 -8.89
C ARG A 40 -22.99 -12.53 -8.46
N GLN A 41 -23.33 -13.72 -7.97
CA GLN A 41 -24.64 -14.05 -7.42
C GLN A 41 -24.72 -13.88 -5.89
N LYS A 42 -23.63 -13.42 -5.25
CA LYS A 42 -23.49 -13.26 -3.80
C LYS A 42 -23.64 -14.56 -3.00
N GLN A 43 -23.38 -15.70 -3.64
CA GLN A 43 -23.28 -17.01 -2.98
C GLN A 43 -21.88 -17.16 -2.42
N TRP A 44 -21.55 -16.34 -1.42
CA TRP A 44 -20.16 -16.08 -1.05
C TRP A 44 -19.45 -17.25 -0.39
N ASP A 45 -20.14 -18.08 0.39
CA ASP A 45 -19.51 -19.27 0.99
C ASP A 45 -19.13 -20.30 -0.08
N ASP A 46 -20.00 -20.53 -1.06
CA ASP A 46 -19.70 -21.39 -2.20
C ASP A 46 -18.60 -20.78 -3.08
N ALA A 47 -18.60 -19.45 -3.27
CA ALA A 47 -17.54 -18.75 -4.00
C ALA A 47 -16.18 -18.91 -3.32
N TRP A 48 -16.11 -18.77 -1.99
CA TRP A 48 -14.88 -19.01 -1.22
C TRP A 48 -14.36 -20.43 -1.38
N ALA A 49 -15.25 -21.43 -1.32
CA ALA A 49 -14.89 -22.83 -1.53
C ALA A 49 -14.35 -23.06 -2.95
N ALA A 50 -15.01 -22.50 -3.97
CA ALA A 50 -14.59 -22.62 -5.36
C ALA A 50 -13.28 -21.87 -5.66
N TYR A 51 -13.07 -20.67 -5.10
CA TYR A 51 -11.79 -19.94 -5.21
C TYR A 51 -10.64 -20.71 -4.52
N THR A 52 -10.92 -21.32 -3.36
CA THR A 52 -9.96 -22.18 -2.65
C THR A 52 -9.57 -23.38 -3.50
N ARG A 53 -10.55 -24.07 -4.10
CA ARG A 53 -10.29 -25.17 -5.05
C ARG A 53 -9.49 -24.69 -6.26
N ALA A 54 -9.85 -23.56 -6.86
CA ALA A 54 -9.13 -23.00 -8.00
C ALA A 54 -7.66 -22.73 -7.68
N ARG A 55 -7.39 -22.16 -6.50
CA ARG A 55 -6.02 -21.95 -5.99
C ARG A 55 -5.27 -23.28 -5.82
N ASP A 56 -5.91 -24.28 -5.24
CA ASP A 56 -5.29 -25.56 -4.91
C ASP A 56 -5.01 -26.42 -6.16
N LEU A 57 -5.82 -26.26 -7.21
CA LEU A 57 -5.63 -26.91 -8.51
C LEU A 57 -4.62 -26.18 -9.41
N ASP A 58 -4.35 -24.89 -9.18
CA ASP A 58 -3.40 -24.14 -9.99
C ASP A 58 -1.96 -24.55 -9.65
N GLY A 59 -1.32 -25.25 -10.59
CA GLY A 59 0.07 -25.70 -10.51
C GLY A 59 1.13 -24.58 -10.56
N CYS A 60 0.74 -23.31 -10.46
CA CYS A 60 1.67 -22.19 -10.34
C CYS A 60 2.61 -22.38 -9.15
N ARG A 61 3.92 -22.54 -9.43
CA ARG A 61 4.97 -22.84 -8.45
C ARG A 61 5.08 -21.85 -7.28
N LEU A 62 4.63 -20.61 -7.47
CA LEU A 62 4.70 -19.55 -6.46
C LEU A 62 3.39 -19.40 -5.66
N ARG A 63 2.38 -20.24 -5.92
CA ARG A 63 1.11 -20.22 -5.19
C ARG A 63 1.22 -21.09 -3.95
N ALA A 64 0.65 -20.62 -2.83
CA ALA A 64 0.50 -21.41 -1.61
C ALA A 64 -0.88 -22.11 -1.62
N PRO A 65 -0.96 -23.41 -1.94
CA PRO A 65 -2.21 -24.16 -1.84
C PRO A 65 -2.58 -24.42 -0.37
N SER A 66 -3.79 -24.89 -0.11
CA SER A 66 -4.28 -25.24 1.23
C SER A 66 -3.29 -26.14 1.98
N THR A 67 -2.69 -27.13 1.30
CA THR A 67 -1.69 -28.03 1.88
C THR A 67 -0.50 -27.31 2.49
N PHE A 68 -0.07 -26.18 1.91
CA PHE A 68 1.00 -25.38 2.48
C PHE A 68 0.60 -24.81 3.85
N SER A 69 -0.58 -24.18 3.95
CA SER A 69 -1.09 -23.65 5.21
C SER A 69 -1.28 -24.74 6.27
N HIS A 70 -1.82 -25.90 5.89
CA HIS A 70 -1.97 -27.04 6.82
C HIS A 70 -0.62 -27.52 7.36
N ILE A 71 0.42 -27.62 6.53
CA ILE A 71 1.76 -28.00 6.98
C ILE A 71 2.33 -26.96 7.94
N VAL A 72 2.21 -25.66 7.63
CA VAL A 72 2.70 -24.59 8.52
C VAL A 72 1.97 -24.63 9.86
N GLN A 73 0.65 -24.84 9.86
CA GLN A 73 -0.14 -25.00 11.07
C GLN A 73 0.31 -26.23 11.88
N GLN A 74 0.43 -27.39 11.24
CA GLN A 74 0.88 -28.63 11.90
C GLN A 74 2.26 -28.48 12.54
N VAL A 75 3.19 -27.84 11.84
CA VAL A 75 4.54 -27.56 12.39
C VAL A 75 4.42 -26.67 13.62
N ALA A 76 3.63 -25.59 13.56
CA ALA A 76 3.44 -24.72 14.70
C ALA A 76 2.78 -25.44 15.90
N GLU A 77 1.77 -26.29 15.66
CA GLU A 77 1.06 -27.06 16.69
C GLU A 77 1.89 -28.21 17.29
N ALA A 78 2.83 -28.77 16.52
CA ALA A 78 3.72 -29.82 17.00
C ALA A 78 4.76 -29.32 18.03
N HIS A 79 4.99 -28.00 18.09
CA HIS A 79 5.87 -27.41 19.09
C HIS A 79 5.14 -27.25 20.42
N SER A 80 5.68 -27.91 21.46
CA SER A 80 5.13 -27.91 22.82
C SER A 80 5.38 -26.60 23.58
N GLU A 81 6.30 -25.78 23.08
CA GLU A 81 6.72 -24.52 23.69
C GLU A 81 5.84 -23.36 23.22
N PRO A 82 5.41 -22.44 24.10
CA PRO A 82 4.54 -21.31 23.77
C PRO A 82 5.25 -20.19 22.98
N SER A 83 6.32 -20.50 22.25
CA SER A 83 7.14 -19.53 21.51
C SER A 83 6.79 -19.46 20.02
N ILE A 84 6.07 -20.46 19.49
CA ILE A 84 5.67 -20.54 18.09
C ILE A 84 4.15 -20.47 17.99
N TYR A 85 3.65 -19.58 17.15
CA TYR A 85 2.23 -19.34 16.97
C TYR A 85 1.87 -19.39 15.49
N PHE A 86 0.77 -20.07 15.17
CA PHE A 86 0.14 -19.99 13.86
C PHE A 86 -0.94 -18.90 13.85
N PHE A 87 -0.99 -18.14 12.76
CA PHE A 87 -2.02 -17.13 12.54
C PHE A 87 -2.59 -17.26 11.13
N ASP A 88 -3.82 -17.76 11.02
CA ASP A 88 -4.53 -17.83 9.75
C ASP A 88 -5.05 -16.45 9.36
N THR A 89 -4.23 -15.77 8.57
CA THR A 89 -4.55 -14.42 8.08
C THR A 89 -5.76 -14.41 7.15
N ALA A 90 -5.96 -15.46 6.34
CA ALA A 90 -7.06 -15.50 5.38
C ALA A 90 -8.40 -15.68 6.11
N ALA A 91 -8.44 -16.57 7.12
CA ALA A 91 -9.61 -16.76 7.96
C ALA A 91 -9.96 -15.49 8.76
N ASP A 92 -8.98 -14.84 9.40
CA ASP A 92 -9.22 -13.61 10.18
C ASP A 92 -9.71 -12.45 9.28
N LEU A 93 -9.14 -12.29 8.08
CA LEU A 93 -9.62 -11.29 7.12
C LEU A 93 -11.05 -11.58 6.64
N LYS A 94 -11.41 -12.84 6.36
CA LYS A 94 -12.79 -13.23 6.01
C LYS A 94 -13.75 -12.91 7.17
N GLU A 95 -13.39 -13.25 8.40
CA GLU A 95 -14.22 -12.97 9.57
C GLU A 95 -14.44 -11.46 9.76
N ARG A 96 -13.39 -10.65 9.60
CA ARG A 96 -13.43 -9.21 9.87
C ARG A 96 -14.03 -8.36 8.77
N LEU A 97 -13.73 -8.67 7.51
CA LEU A 97 -14.17 -7.89 6.36
C LEU A 97 -15.54 -8.33 5.86
N GLY A 98 -15.99 -9.50 6.32
CA GLY A 98 -17.26 -10.08 5.96
C GLY A 98 -17.13 -11.18 4.91
N PRO A 99 -18.26 -11.79 4.55
CA PRO A 99 -18.27 -13.01 3.75
C PRO A 99 -17.83 -12.84 2.29
N GLU A 100 -17.83 -11.61 1.74
CA GLU A 100 -17.44 -11.35 0.35
C GLU A 100 -15.98 -11.79 0.08
N PRO A 101 -15.71 -12.50 -1.04
CA PRO A 101 -14.36 -12.84 -1.44
C PRO A 101 -13.45 -11.61 -1.57
N LEU A 102 -12.18 -11.76 -1.16
CA LEU A 102 -11.22 -10.66 -1.22
C LEU A 102 -10.82 -10.37 -2.66
N GLY A 103 -10.82 -9.08 -3.03
CA GLY A 103 -10.43 -8.60 -4.36
C GLY A 103 -9.79 -7.22 -4.27
N HIS A 104 -10.20 -6.31 -5.16
CA HIS A 104 -9.62 -4.97 -5.24
C HIS A 104 -9.89 -4.07 -4.02
N ASN A 105 -10.78 -4.48 -3.11
CA ASN A 105 -10.96 -3.87 -1.80
C ASN A 105 -9.73 -4.06 -0.89
N VAL A 106 -8.92 -5.10 -1.12
CA VAL A 106 -7.75 -5.45 -0.28
C VAL A 106 -6.46 -5.52 -1.11
N PHE A 107 -6.55 -5.86 -2.39
CA PHE A 107 -5.39 -6.06 -3.27
C PHE A 107 -5.32 -5.02 -4.39
N LEU A 108 -4.10 -4.65 -4.79
CA LEU A 108 -3.88 -3.88 -6.03
C LEU A 108 -4.06 -4.79 -7.25
N GLU A 109 -3.45 -5.97 -7.17
CA GLU A 109 -3.40 -6.97 -8.22
C GLU A 109 -3.18 -8.36 -7.58
N HIS A 110 -2.75 -9.37 -8.33
CA HIS A 110 -2.78 -10.77 -7.89
C HIS A 110 -1.99 -11.13 -6.62
N VAL A 111 -1.11 -10.26 -6.10
CA VAL A 111 -0.30 -10.56 -4.90
C VAL A 111 -0.13 -9.38 -3.93
N HIS A 112 -0.02 -8.15 -4.41
CA HIS A 112 0.26 -7.00 -3.58
C HIS A 112 -1.01 -6.43 -2.95
N TYR A 113 -0.98 -6.22 -1.64
CA TYR A 113 -2.03 -5.48 -0.94
C TYR A 113 -2.06 -4.02 -1.40
N ASN A 114 -3.26 -3.45 -1.46
CA ASN A 114 -3.40 -1.99 -1.48
C ASN A 114 -3.19 -1.42 -0.06
N LEU A 115 -3.22 -0.10 0.10
CA LEU A 115 -3.03 0.53 1.42
C LEU A 115 -4.02 0.02 2.46
N ASP A 116 -5.28 -0.18 2.07
CA ASP A 116 -6.33 -0.69 2.95
C ASP A 116 -6.08 -2.16 3.31
N GLY A 117 -5.62 -3.01 2.38
CA GLY A 117 -5.25 -4.38 2.66
C GLY A 117 -4.08 -4.49 3.62
N HIS A 118 -3.02 -3.69 3.42
CA HIS A 118 -1.91 -3.61 4.37
C HIS A 118 -2.39 -3.15 5.76
N TRP A 119 -3.32 -2.21 5.81
CA TRP A 119 -3.92 -1.75 7.05
C TRP A 119 -4.71 -2.85 7.77
N GLN A 120 -5.55 -3.60 7.05
CA GLN A 120 -6.30 -4.70 7.63
C GLN A 120 -5.38 -5.78 8.17
N LEU A 121 -4.36 -6.19 7.39
CA LEU A 121 -3.34 -7.14 7.81
C LEU A 121 -2.61 -6.68 9.09
N ALA A 122 -2.21 -5.41 9.14
CA ALA A 122 -1.54 -4.85 10.31
C ALA A 122 -2.44 -4.89 11.56
N LEU A 123 -3.72 -4.55 11.42
CA LEU A 123 -4.68 -4.63 12.53
C LEU A 123 -4.92 -6.08 12.97
N SER A 124 -5.00 -7.01 12.03
CA SER A 124 -5.17 -8.44 12.28
C SER A 124 -4.02 -9.00 13.11
N LEU A 125 -2.78 -8.72 12.69
CA LEU A 125 -1.58 -9.09 13.45
C LEU A 125 -1.51 -8.40 14.81
N ALA A 126 -1.83 -7.09 14.89
CA ALA A 126 -1.81 -6.36 16.16
C ALA A 126 -2.83 -6.92 17.16
N ARG A 127 -4.04 -7.28 16.70
CA ARG A 127 -5.06 -7.93 17.51
C ARG A 127 -4.56 -9.29 18.00
N PHE A 128 -4.06 -10.12 17.09
CA PHE A 128 -3.51 -11.44 17.44
C PHE A 128 -2.40 -11.36 18.49
N VAL A 129 -1.42 -10.45 18.31
CA VAL A 129 -0.35 -10.23 19.29
C VAL A 129 -0.93 -9.79 20.64
N GLN A 130 -1.89 -8.86 20.65
CA GLN A 130 -2.47 -8.33 21.88
C GLN A 130 -3.26 -9.41 22.65
N THR A 131 -4.13 -10.15 21.96
CA THR A 131 -5.05 -11.09 22.60
C THR A 131 -4.43 -12.45 22.86
N THR A 132 -3.67 -12.98 21.90
CA THR A 132 -3.15 -14.35 21.96
C THR A 132 -1.79 -14.41 22.62
N ILE A 133 -0.85 -13.57 22.17
CA ILE A 133 0.54 -13.60 22.67
C ILE A 133 0.64 -12.88 24.02
N ARG A 134 0.14 -11.64 24.09
CA ARG A 134 0.23 -10.82 25.30
C ARG A 134 -0.86 -11.10 26.32
N LYS A 135 -1.91 -11.85 25.95
CA LYS A 135 -3.07 -12.16 26.80
C LYS A 135 -3.72 -10.92 27.42
N ARG A 136 -3.87 -9.86 26.62
CA ARG A 136 -4.50 -8.59 27.00
C ARG A 136 -5.74 -8.32 26.15
N SER A 137 -6.64 -7.48 26.66
CA SER A 137 -7.79 -7.03 25.88
C SER A 137 -7.34 -6.17 24.68
N TRP A 138 -8.06 -6.31 23.57
CA TRP A 138 -8.02 -5.40 22.45
C TRP A 138 -8.87 -4.16 22.76
N SER A 139 -8.39 -2.97 22.40
CA SER A 139 -9.15 -1.72 22.52
C SER A 139 -9.32 -1.13 21.13
N ALA A 140 -10.55 -1.22 20.62
CA ALA A 140 -10.90 -0.75 19.29
C ALA A 140 -10.83 0.79 19.21
N GLU A 141 -11.01 1.48 20.33
CA GLU A 141 -10.99 2.95 20.44
C GLU A 141 -9.59 3.53 20.17
N ARG A 142 -8.55 2.69 20.29
CA ARG A 142 -7.16 3.08 19.99
C ARG A 142 -6.79 2.91 18.53
N VAL A 143 -7.68 2.36 17.72
CA VAL A 143 -7.46 2.19 16.28
C VAL A 143 -7.73 3.53 15.60
N PRO A 144 -6.74 4.13 14.93
CA PRO A 144 -6.93 5.36 14.16
C PRO A 144 -8.03 5.20 13.10
N SER A 145 -8.79 6.25 12.86
CA SER A 145 -9.63 6.36 11.67
C SER A 145 -8.78 6.29 10.39
N LEU A 146 -9.40 5.98 9.23
CA LEU A 146 -8.66 5.93 7.95
C LEU A 146 -7.98 7.26 7.60
N ARG A 147 -8.60 8.37 7.99
CA ARG A 147 -8.01 9.71 7.82
C ARG A 147 -6.75 9.86 8.68
N GLU A 148 -6.85 9.57 9.98
CA GLU A 148 -5.71 9.65 10.89
C GLU A 148 -4.60 8.68 10.50
N ARG A 149 -4.94 7.47 10.05
CA ARG A 149 -3.98 6.52 9.47
C ARG A 149 -3.19 7.17 8.33
N ASN A 150 -3.89 7.76 7.35
CA ASN A 150 -3.23 8.37 6.20
C ASN A 150 -2.34 9.56 6.62
N GLU A 151 -2.79 10.36 7.58
CA GLU A 151 -2.01 11.47 8.13
C GLU A 151 -0.73 10.99 8.86
N LEU A 152 -0.84 9.94 9.69
CA LEU A 152 0.26 9.33 10.43
C LEU A 152 1.29 8.65 9.51
N LEU A 153 0.82 7.92 8.49
CA LEU A 153 1.69 7.27 7.50
C LEU A 153 2.24 8.27 6.46
N GLY A 154 1.70 9.49 6.45
CA GLY A 154 1.92 10.45 5.39
C GLY A 154 1.49 9.92 4.02
N ALA A 155 0.52 8.99 3.95
CA ALA A 155 0.00 8.42 2.72
C ALA A 155 -0.86 9.44 1.97
N THR A 156 -0.76 9.45 0.65
CA THR A 156 -1.41 10.44 -0.21
C THR A 156 -2.07 9.78 -1.41
N THR A 157 -3.03 10.48 -2.02
CA THR A 157 -3.67 10.04 -3.27
C THR A 157 -2.65 9.77 -4.39
N GLN A 158 -1.53 10.49 -4.42
CA GLN A 158 -0.45 10.27 -5.38
C GLN A 158 0.25 8.92 -5.16
N ASP A 159 0.32 8.41 -3.92
CA ASP A 159 0.87 7.08 -3.65
C ASP A 159 -0.06 6.00 -4.21
N ASP A 160 -1.37 6.15 -3.97
CA ASP A 160 -2.37 5.23 -4.51
C ASP A 160 -2.36 5.26 -6.04
N LEU A 161 -2.31 6.46 -6.63
CA LEU A 161 -2.24 6.63 -8.08
C LEU A 161 -1.00 5.95 -8.66
N PHE A 162 0.16 6.14 -8.03
CA PHE A 162 1.41 5.49 -8.44
C PHE A 162 1.32 3.97 -8.31
N ALA A 163 0.82 3.45 -7.18
CA ALA A 163 0.68 2.02 -6.93
C ALA A 163 -0.24 1.33 -7.94
N HIS A 164 -1.38 1.93 -8.29
CA HIS A 164 -2.28 1.40 -9.32
C HIS A 164 -1.66 1.50 -10.72
N SER A 165 -0.93 2.58 -11.00
CA SER A 165 -0.19 2.73 -12.27
C SER A 165 0.88 1.65 -12.42
N MET A 166 1.57 1.32 -11.34
CA MET A 166 2.56 0.24 -11.31
C MET A 166 1.92 -1.14 -11.48
N ALA A 167 0.81 -1.41 -10.79
CA ALA A 167 0.03 -2.63 -10.99
C ALA A 167 -0.41 -2.79 -12.45
N LEU A 168 -0.88 -1.71 -13.08
CA LEU A 168 -1.27 -1.71 -14.48
C LEU A 168 -0.09 -1.98 -15.42
N GLU A 169 1.10 -1.45 -15.13
CA GLU A 169 2.32 -1.73 -15.91
C GLU A 169 2.73 -3.20 -15.78
N VAL A 170 2.68 -3.76 -14.57
CA VAL A 170 3.02 -5.16 -14.30
C VAL A 170 2.10 -6.12 -15.04
N LEU A 171 0.78 -5.88 -15.02
CA LEU A 171 -0.20 -6.73 -15.72
C LEU A 171 -0.03 -6.75 -17.24
N GLN A 172 0.58 -5.72 -17.82
CA GLN A 172 0.85 -5.65 -19.25
C GLN A 172 2.12 -6.41 -19.68
N LYS A 173 2.88 -6.96 -18.71
CA LYS A 173 4.09 -7.75 -18.97
C LYS A 173 3.82 -9.25 -18.87
N ARG A 174 4.63 -10.06 -19.54
CA ARG A 174 4.54 -11.53 -19.43
C ARG A 174 5.03 -12.00 -18.04
N PRO A 175 4.44 -13.09 -17.50
CA PRO A 175 3.37 -13.91 -18.08
C PRO A 175 1.95 -13.33 -17.89
N LEU A 176 1.79 -12.29 -17.06
CA LEU A 176 0.48 -11.79 -16.63
C LEU A 176 -0.38 -11.24 -17.76
N LYS A 177 0.24 -10.67 -18.80
CA LYS A 177 -0.49 -10.16 -19.97
C LYS A 177 -1.28 -11.21 -20.75
N ASP A 178 -0.93 -12.49 -20.56
CA ASP A 178 -1.56 -13.63 -21.23
C ASP A 178 -2.57 -14.35 -20.29
N ALA A 179 -2.81 -13.81 -19.08
CA ALA A 179 -3.77 -14.37 -18.12
C ALA A 179 -5.23 -14.13 -18.54
N VAL A 180 -6.11 -15.09 -18.22
CA VAL A 180 -7.51 -15.15 -18.71
C VAL A 180 -8.33 -13.89 -18.38
N ASP A 181 -8.06 -13.23 -17.25
CA ASP A 181 -8.80 -12.04 -16.79
C ASP A 181 -8.03 -10.73 -16.87
N VAL A 182 -6.88 -10.71 -17.55
CA VAL A 182 -6.03 -9.52 -17.62
C VAL A 182 -6.81 -8.30 -18.14
N GLN A 183 -7.69 -8.46 -19.12
CA GLN A 183 -8.46 -7.35 -19.68
C GLN A 183 -9.41 -6.71 -18.66
N ARG A 184 -10.06 -7.53 -17.82
CA ARG A 184 -10.94 -7.03 -16.77
C ARG A 184 -10.14 -6.31 -15.68
N GLN A 185 -8.98 -6.84 -15.30
CA GLN A 185 -8.09 -6.19 -14.33
C GLN A 185 -7.54 -4.87 -14.87
N VAL A 186 -7.13 -4.83 -16.14
CA VAL A 186 -6.69 -3.61 -16.84
C VAL A 186 -7.80 -2.56 -16.86
N GLN A 187 -9.04 -2.95 -17.16
CA GLN A 187 -10.20 -2.05 -17.14
C GLN A 187 -10.44 -1.47 -15.75
N PHE A 188 -10.43 -2.31 -14.71
CA PHE A 188 -10.58 -1.86 -13.32
C PHE A 188 -9.49 -0.87 -12.92
N LEU A 189 -8.22 -1.23 -13.11
CA LEU A 189 -7.09 -0.37 -12.75
C LEU A 189 -7.11 0.94 -13.53
N THR A 190 -7.43 0.89 -14.83
CA THR A 190 -7.55 2.10 -15.66
C THR A 190 -8.65 3.02 -15.14
N ALA A 191 -9.81 2.48 -14.77
CA ALA A 191 -10.90 3.27 -14.19
C ALA A 191 -10.49 3.89 -12.85
N ARG A 192 -9.83 3.12 -11.98
CA ARG A 192 -9.35 3.58 -10.68
C ARG A 192 -8.26 4.66 -10.80
N ILE A 193 -7.32 4.49 -11.71
CA ILE A 193 -6.29 5.50 -12.02
C ILE A 193 -6.93 6.80 -12.48
N ARG A 194 -7.93 6.73 -13.37
CA ARG A 194 -8.65 7.92 -13.86
C ARG A 194 -9.38 8.64 -12.72
N GLU A 195 -10.06 7.90 -11.85
CA GLU A 195 -10.74 8.45 -10.67
C GLU A 195 -9.75 9.15 -9.72
N LEU A 196 -8.66 8.47 -9.37
CA LEU A 196 -7.62 9.01 -8.50
C LEU A 196 -6.98 10.26 -9.11
N TYR A 197 -6.62 10.23 -10.39
CA TYR A 197 -6.05 11.37 -11.09
C TYR A 197 -7.03 12.56 -11.14
N ALA A 198 -8.31 12.30 -11.41
CA ALA A 198 -9.35 13.33 -11.43
C ALA A 198 -9.59 13.98 -10.06
N SER A 199 -9.32 13.27 -8.96
CA SER A 199 -9.43 13.80 -7.59
C SER A 199 -8.28 14.73 -7.18
N LEU A 200 -7.18 14.75 -7.94
CA LEU A 200 -6.05 15.63 -7.70
C LEU A 200 -6.38 17.07 -8.13
N SER A 201 -5.72 18.05 -7.50
CA SER A 201 -5.75 19.43 -7.98
C SER A 201 -5.14 19.54 -9.39
N PRO A 202 -5.52 20.53 -10.22
CA PRO A 202 -4.92 20.69 -11.55
C PRO A 202 -3.38 20.83 -11.52
N ALA A 203 -2.84 21.48 -10.49
CA ALA A 203 -1.40 21.59 -10.29
C ALA A 203 -0.77 20.22 -9.98
N ASP A 204 -1.37 19.44 -9.07
CA ASP A 204 -0.89 18.09 -8.73
C ASP A 204 -0.97 17.12 -9.92
N GLN A 205 -2.04 17.21 -10.73
CA GLN A 205 -2.17 16.44 -11.96
C GLN A 205 -0.98 16.69 -12.88
N GLN A 206 -0.70 17.96 -13.17
CA GLN A 206 0.39 18.35 -14.05
C GLN A 206 1.76 17.99 -13.46
N VAL A 207 1.97 18.15 -12.15
CA VAL A 207 3.25 17.77 -11.50
C VAL A 207 3.45 16.25 -11.56
N PHE A 208 2.40 15.48 -11.30
CA PHE A 208 2.45 14.03 -11.33
C PHE A 208 2.72 13.51 -12.75
N ALA A 209 2.07 14.09 -13.77
CA ALA A 209 2.26 13.71 -15.17
C ALA A 209 3.70 13.96 -15.68
N ASP A 210 4.40 14.95 -15.12
CA ASP A 210 5.79 15.29 -15.47
C ASP A 210 6.82 14.36 -14.80
N LEU A 211 6.40 13.48 -13.90
CA LEU A 211 7.28 12.56 -13.19
C LEU A 211 7.37 11.21 -13.93
N PRO A 212 8.57 10.77 -14.34
CA PRO A 212 8.74 9.42 -14.84
C PRO A 212 8.59 8.42 -13.69
N MET A 213 8.04 7.24 -14.01
CA MET A 213 7.77 6.17 -13.05
C MET A 213 8.98 5.77 -12.21
N SER A 214 10.17 5.73 -12.82
CA SER A 214 11.44 5.42 -12.13
C SER A 214 11.81 6.40 -11.02
N ARG A 215 11.41 7.67 -11.12
CA ARG A 215 11.62 8.65 -10.04
C ARG A 215 10.60 8.48 -8.92
N MET A 216 9.37 8.15 -9.27
CA MET A 216 8.30 7.94 -8.29
C MET A 216 8.60 6.73 -7.39
N ASP A 217 9.15 5.65 -7.96
CA ASP A 217 9.54 4.44 -7.22
C ASP A 217 10.62 4.72 -6.15
N ALA A 218 11.64 5.52 -6.50
CA ALA A 218 12.73 5.83 -5.58
C ALA A 218 12.28 6.73 -4.40
N ASP A 219 11.53 7.79 -4.70
CA ASP A 219 11.08 8.79 -3.71
C ASP A 219 10.00 9.72 -4.28
N LEU A 220 8.74 9.27 -4.28
CA LEU A 220 7.63 10.07 -4.78
C LEU A 220 7.52 11.44 -4.13
N LEU A 221 7.51 11.52 -2.79
CA LEU A 221 7.29 12.79 -2.07
C LEU A 221 8.43 13.79 -2.31
N GLY A 222 9.69 13.33 -2.33
CA GLY A 222 10.82 14.19 -2.62
C GLY A 222 10.81 14.69 -4.06
N ASN A 223 10.47 13.82 -5.02
CA ASN A 223 10.37 14.21 -6.42
C ASN A 223 9.21 15.17 -6.70
N LEU A 224 8.05 14.99 -6.04
CA LEU A 224 6.95 15.96 -6.08
C LEU A 224 7.44 17.33 -5.57
N ALA A 225 8.10 17.36 -4.42
CA ALA A 225 8.63 18.61 -3.85
C ALA A 225 9.60 19.32 -4.81
N TRP A 226 10.55 18.60 -5.38
CA TRP A 226 11.48 19.15 -6.37
C TRP A 226 10.80 19.69 -7.62
N GLN A 227 9.77 19.02 -8.14
CA GLN A 227 9.05 19.52 -9.31
C GLN A 227 8.28 20.80 -9.01
N TYR A 228 7.69 20.91 -7.82
CA TYR A 228 7.08 22.17 -7.37
C TYR A 228 8.11 23.29 -7.22
N GLU A 229 9.32 23.03 -6.70
CA GLU A 229 10.40 24.03 -6.68
C GLU A 229 10.78 24.50 -8.08
N ARG A 230 10.92 23.57 -9.03
CA ARG A 230 11.28 23.88 -10.43
C ARG A 230 10.23 24.73 -11.14
N ARG A 231 8.96 24.64 -10.73
CA ARG A 231 7.85 25.42 -11.27
C ARG A 231 7.69 26.79 -10.61
N GLY A 232 8.46 27.07 -9.55
CA GLY A 232 8.36 28.33 -8.83
C GLY A 232 7.23 28.35 -7.79
N ASP A 233 6.78 27.18 -7.33
CA ASP A 233 5.73 27.02 -6.31
C ASP A 233 6.33 26.52 -4.97
N PRO A 234 7.14 27.35 -4.28
CA PRO A 234 7.91 26.90 -3.12
C PRO A 234 7.05 26.54 -1.90
N GLN A 235 5.82 27.08 -1.79
CA GLN A 235 4.90 26.71 -0.72
C GLN A 235 4.42 25.26 -0.86
N GLU A 236 4.13 24.83 -2.09
CA GLU A 236 3.75 23.46 -2.40
C GLU A 236 4.94 22.50 -2.21
N ALA A 237 6.14 22.93 -2.58
CA ALA A 237 7.36 22.18 -2.30
C ALA A 237 7.55 21.95 -0.79
N ILE A 238 7.41 22.99 0.03
CA ILE A 238 7.46 22.87 1.51
C ILE A 238 6.38 21.92 2.02
N ARG A 239 5.16 21.96 1.49
CA ARG A 239 4.09 21.01 1.87
C ARG A 239 4.51 19.56 1.62
N TRP A 240 5.13 19.26 0.48
CA TRP A 240 5.61 17.93 0.15
C TRP A 240 6.83 17.52 0.98
N TRP A 241 7.78 18.43 1.23
CA TRP A 241 8.90 18.18 2.14
C TRP A 241 8.43 17.87 3.57
N ARG A 242 7.44 18.61 4.09
CA ARG A 242 6.82 18.33 5.40
C ARG A 242 6.16 16.94 5.44
N ARG A 243 5.50 16.52 4.34
CA ARG A 243 4.95 15.16 4.22
C ARG A 243 6.06 14.11 4.25
N ARG A 244 7.17 14.35 3.52
CA ARG A 244 8.32 13.45 3.50
C ARG A 244 8.97 13.34 4.89
N VAL A 245 9.07 14.44 5.65
CA VAL A 245 9.54 14.43 7.05
C VAL A 245 8.65 13.54 7.91
N ARG A 246 7.32 13.65 7.80
CA ARG A 246 6.40 12.76 8.54
C ARG A 246 6.60 11.29 8.20
N ARG A 247 6.83 10.95 6.92
CA ARG A 247 7.04 9.57 6.47
C ARG A 247 8.43 9.03 6.85
N ARG A 248 9.46 9.89 6.87
CA ARG A 248 10.85 9.50 7.16
C ARG A 248 11.48 10.48 8.18
N PRO A 249 11.00 10.51 9.44
CA PRO A 249 11.51 11.42 10.47
C PRO A 249 12.93 11.09 10.92
N TRP A 250 13.45 9.91 10.55
CA TRP A 250 14.82 9.50 10.83
C TRP A 250 15.79 9.84 9.68
N SER A 251 15.35 10.55 8.64
CA SER A 251 16.16 10.84 7.45
C SER A 251 16.80 12.24 7.55
N PRO A 252 18.12 12.35 7.81
CA PRO A 252 18.83 13.63 7.80
C PRO A 252 18.61 14.42 6.51
N GLU A 253 18.64 13.72 5.37
CA GLU A 253 18.44 14.32 4.05
C GLU A 253 17.06 14.96 3.91
N THR A 254 16.03 14.37 4.50
CA THR A 254 14.68 14.92 4.42
C THR A 254 14.56 16.22 5.21
N HIS A 255 15.11 16.24 6.43
CA HIS A 255 15.16 17.44 7.27
C HIS A 255 16.00 18.54 6.61
N TRP A 256 17.13 18.18 5.99
CA TRP A 256 17.97 19.11 5.23
C TRP A 256 17.21 19.76 4.08
N GLN A 257 16.49 18.98 3.27
CA GLN A 257 15.73 19.52 2.14
C GLN A 257 14.59 20.43 2.59
N LEU A 258 13.88 20.08 3.66
CA LEU A 258 12.87 20.94 4.25
C LEU A 258 13.49 22.25 4.77
N ALA A 259 14.62 22.18 5.48
CA ALA A 259 15.34 23.34 5.97
C ALA A 259 15.76 24.28 4.83
N ARG A 260 16.32 23.72 3.73
CA ARG A 260 16.70 24.48 2.54
C ARG A 260 15.51 25.19 1.92
N ALA A 261 14.40 24.49 1.73
CA ALA A 261 13.19 25.06 1.14
C ALA A 261 12.60 26.18 2.02
N LEU A 262 12.51 25.96 3.34
CA LEU A 262 12.05 26.96 4.31
C LEU A 262 12.95 28.19 4.35
N ALA A 263 14.27 28.00 4.33
CA ALA A 263 15.25 29.08 4.30
C ALA A 263 15.09 29.97 3.07
N ALA A 264 14.89 29.36 1.90
CA ALA A 264 14.66 30.08 0.65
C ALA A 264 13.37 30.91 0.66
N GLN A 265 12.40 30.54 1.50
CA GLN A 265 11.15 31.29 1.71
C GLN A 265 11.21 32.28 2.88
N GLY A 266 12.37 32.47 3.51
CA GLY A 266 12.52 33.39 4.65
C GLY A 266 11.99 32.85 5.99
N ASN A 267 11.56 31.58 6.05
CA ASN A 267 11.06 30.93 7.27
C ASN A 267 12.23 30.46 8.16
N ALA A 268 13.09 31.40 8.57
CA ALA A 268 14.38 31.12 9.22
C ALA A 268 14.25 30.30 10.52
N ASP A 269 13.22 30.57 11.32
CA ASP A 269 13.02 29.89 12.61
C ASP A 269 12.73 28.39 12.44
N GLU A 270 11.86 28.02 11.49
CA GLU A 270 11.55 26.62 11.20
C GLU A 270 12.71 25.96 10.45
N ALA A 271 13.30 26.65 9.48
CA ALA A 271 14.47 26.17 8.75
C ALA A 271 15.63 25.79 9.68
N GLY A 272 15.90 26.62 10.70
CA GLY A 272 16.95 26.34 11.67
C GLY A 272 16.66 25.14 12.57
N ARG A 273 15.38 24.89 12.92
CA ARG A 273 14.99 23.67 13.67
C ARG A 273 15.21 22.42 12.84
N GLU A 274 14.73 22.41 11.60
CA GLU A 274 14.88 21.28 10.68
C GLU A 274 16.36 21.02 10.36
N LEU A 275 17.14 22.08 10.15
CA LEU A 275 18.59 21.96 9.95
C LEU A 275 19.27 21.36 11.18
N GLN A 276 18.89 21.77 12.39
CA GLN A 276 19.44 21.19 13.61
C GLN A 276 19.13 19.70 13.69
N THR A 277 17.88 19.28 13.44
CA THR A 277 17.49 17.86 13.42
C THR A 277 18.31 17.08 12.39
N ALA A 278 18.53 17.63 11.19
CA ALA A 278 19.36 16.98 10.17
C ALA A 278 20.79 16.72 10.66
N LEU A 279 21.39 17.68 11.36
CA LEU A 279 22.74 17.56 11.89
C LEU A 279 22.83 16.63 13.11
N GLU A 280 21.78 16.57 13.93
CA GLU A 280 21.68 15.62 15.04
C GLU A 280 21.56 14.17 14.54
N LEU A 281 20.77 13.93 13.50
CA LEU A 281 20.59 12.60 12.89
C LEU A 281 21.83 12.12 12.12
N ALA A 282 22.63 13.04 11.59
CA ALA A 282 23.89 12.71 10.93
C ALA A 282 25.01 13.71 11.30
N PRO A 283 25.69 13.50 12.44
CA PRO A 283 26.75 14.38 12.93
C PRO A 283 27.90 14.57 11.93
N ARG A 284 28.16 13.57 11.07
CA ARG A 284 29.15 13.68 9.97
C ARG A 284 28.81 14.76 8.94
N ILE A 285 27.53 15.16 8.79
CA ILE A 285 27.14 16.31 7.96
C ILE A 285 27.59 17.62 8.64
N ALA A 286 27.61 17.68 9.97
CA ALA A 286 28.10 18.84 10.72
C ALA A 286 29.64 18.97 10.66
N GLU A 287 30.35 17.86 10.48
CA GLU A 287 31.80 17.82 10.26
C GLU A 287 32.19 18.33 8.86
N ALA A 288 31.25 18.36 7.90
CA ALA A 288 31.44 18.97 6.59
C ALA A 288 31.29 20.50 6.65
N THR A 289 31.98 21.22 5.77
CA THR A 289 31.80 22.68 5.65
C THR A 289 30.38 22.99 5.19
N LEU A 290 29.54 23.45 6.13
CA LEU A 290 28.16 23.82 5.85
C LEU A 290 28.11 24.97 4.83
N PRO A 291 27.12 24.99 3.92
CA PRO A 291 26.95 26.08 2.97
C PRO A 291 26.58 27.40 3.70
N PRO A 292 26.85 28.58 3.10
CA PRO A 292 26.66 29.87 3.76
C PRO A 292 25.23 30.15 4.25
N TRP A 293 24.21 29.56 3.62
CA TRP A 293 22.82 29.70 4.07
C TRP A 293 22.59 28.95 5.39
N ALA A 294 23.15 27.75 5.54
CA ALA A 294 23.02 26.92 6.73
C ALA A 294 23.81 27.51 7.93
N GLN A 295 25.03 28.01 7.68
CA GLN A 295 25.83 28.69 8.70
C GLN A 295 25.10 29.91 9.29
N ARG A 296 24.51 30.75 8.43
CA ARG A 296 23.75 31.93 8.85
C ARG A 296 22.52 31.56 9.69
N LEU A 297 21.79 30.52 9.31
CA LEU A 297 20.62 30.03 10.06
C LEU A 297 21.00 29.51 11.44
N LEU A 298 22.08 28.74 11.56
CA LEU A 298 22.55 28.23 12.85
C LEU A 298 23.01 29.36 13.77
N GLY A 299 23.76 30.34 13.23
CA GLY A 299 24.16 31.53 13.99
C GLY A 299 22.96 32.32 14.52
N ALA A 300 21.94 32.54 13.67
CA ALA A 300 20.73 33.26 14.05
C ALA A 300 19.90 32.52 15.12
N THR A 301 19.72 31.20 14.96
CA THR A 301 18.95 30.37 15.91
C THR A 301 19.65 30.24 17.27
N GLN A 302 20.98 30.10 17.30
CA GLN A 302 21.75 30.09 18.55
C GLN A 302 21.69 31.43 19.28
N ALA A 303 21.81 32.54 18.55
CA ALA A 303 21.67 33.89 19.12
C ALA A 303 20.27 34.13 19.70
N ALA A 304 19.22 33.67 19.02
CA ALA A 304 17.84 33.77 19.48
C ALA A 304 17.58 32.94 20.74
N ARG A 305 18.16 31.73 20.86
CA ARG A 305 18.06 30.90 22.07
C ARG A 305 18.74 31.55 23.28
N ARG A 306 19.95 32.11 23.10
CA ARG A 306 20.68 32.78 24.18
C ARG A 306 19.92 33.98 24.77
N LYS A 307 19.22 34.75 23.93
CA LYS A 307 18.36 35.87 24.37
C LYS A 307 17.10 35.44 25.12
N LYS A 308 16.62 34.21 24.95
CA LYS A 308 15.45 33.67 25.67
C LYS A 308 15.82 33.04 27.03
N SER A 309 17.10 32.72 27.23
CA SER A 309 17.63 32.13 28.47
C SER A 309 18.27 33.15 29.43
N SER A 310 18.32 34.43 29.03
CA SER A 310 18.80 35.57 29.82
C SER A 310 17.63 36.42 30.30
#